data_AF-A0A662B2B7-F1
#
_entry.id   AF-A0A662B2B7-F1
#
_cell.length_a   1.000
_cell.length_b   1.000
_cell.length_c   1.000
_cell.angle_alpha   90.00
_cell.angle_beta   90.00
_cell.angle_gamma   90.00
#
_symmetry.space_group_name_H-M   'P 1'
#
loop_
_entity.id
_entity.type
_entity.pdbx_description
1 polymer ?
#
loop_
_entity_poly.entity_id
_entity_poly.type
_entity_poly.pdbx_seq_one_letter_code
_entity_poly.pdbx_strand_id
1 'polypeptide(L)'
;MNTKLIVIVIAIIAISFFFCNTENGDSDSKNKVEQKDISYVPEWSRNAIWYQVFVERFRNGDTSNDPKVEDIQGTYPDETPEGWKITPWGHDWYKPDDWFANSSLPDQWNNLQARRYGGDLQGVLDQLDYLQSLGINAIYFNPLNDSPTLHKYDPRHWRHIDRNFGPDPEGDKKIISEENPIDPATWK
;
A
#
# COMPACT_ATOMS: atom_id res chain seq x y z
N MET A 1 -39.82 -49.26 -39.58
CA MET A 1 -39.51 -48.21 -38.60
C MET A 1 -40.40 -47.02 -38.91
N ASN A 2 -41.30 -46.65 -37.99
CA ASN A 2 -42.52 -45.90 -38.30
C ASN A 2 -42.22 -44.41 -38.51
N THR A 3 -42.48 -43.88 -39.71
CA THR A 3 -42.20 -42.48 -40.11
C THR A 3 -42.87 -41.46 -39.20
N LYS A 4 -43.98 -41.84 -38.55
CA LYS A 4 -44.68 -41.04 -37.53
C LYS A 4 -43.84 -40.83 -36.25
N LEU A 5 -42.97 -41.77 -35.88
CA LEU A 5 -42.14 -41.67 -34.67
C LEU A 5 -40.96 -40.70 -34.87
N ILE A 6 -40.40 -40.64 -36.08
CA ILE A 6 -39.29 -39.72 -36.43
C ILE A 6 -39.75 -38.26 -36.44
N VAL A 7 -40.96 -37.98 -36.96
CA VAL A 7 -41.50 -36.61 -36.99
C VAL A 7 -41.81 -36.10 -35.58
N ILE A 8 -42.28 -36.97 -34.68
CA ILE A 8 -42.56 -36.60 -33.28
C ILE A 8 -41.27 -36.27 -32.52
N VAL A 9 -40.18 -37.03 -32.73
CA VAL A 9 -38.88 -36.76 -32.06
C VAL A 9 -38.24 -35.46 -32.56
N ILE A 10 -38.33 -35.14 -33.85
CA ILE A 10 -37.80 -33.87 -34.40
C ILE A 10 -38.63 -32.67 -33.91
N ALA A 11 -39.96 -32.81 -33.80
CA ALA A 11 -40.82 -31.76 -33.27
C ALA A 11 -40.53 -31.46 -31.79
N ILE A 12 -40.25 -32.48 -30.98
CA ILE A 12 -39.89 -32.31 -29.56
C ILE A 12 -38.55 -31.58 -29.40
N ILE A 13 -37.55 -31.89 -30.24
CA ILE A 13 -36.24 -31.20 -30.22
C ILE A 13 -36.37 -29.74 -30.66
N ALA A 14 -37.18 -29.45 -31.69
CA ALA A 14 -37.42 -28.06 -32.12
C ALA A 14 -38.16 -27.23 -31.07
N ILE A 15 -39.07 -27.85 -30.30
CA ILE A 15 -39.80 -27.20 -29.21
C ILE A 15 -38.87 -26.95 -28.01
N SER A 16 -37.95 -27.86 -27.67
CA SER A 16 -36.98 -27.61 -26.60
C SER A 16 -35.92 -26.54 -26.95
N PHE A 17 -35.62 -26.31 -28.23
CA PHE A 17 -34.85 -25.13 -28.65
C PHE A 17 -35.66 -23.83 -28.66
N PHE A 18 -36.98 -23.88 -28.87
CA PHE A 18 -37.84 -22.69 -28.82
C PHE A 18 -38.13 -22.23 -27.38
N PHE A 19 -38.24 -23.16 -26.42
CA PHE A 19 -38.46 -22.84 -25.01
C PHE A 19 -37.20 -22.42 -24.24
N CYS A 20 -36.01 -22.53 -24.83
CA CYS A 20 -34.78 -22.03 -24.20
C CYS A 20 -34.53 -20.52 -24.45
N ASN A 21 -35.31 -19.88 -25.33
CA ASN A 21 -35.08 -18.48 -25.74
C ASN A 21 -36.18 -17.51 -25.33
N THR A 22 -37.08 -17.88 -24.42
CA THR A 22 -38.14 -16.97 -23.95
C THR A 22 -38.31 -16.98 -22.43
N GLU A 23 -37.20 -16.73 -21.72
CA GLU A 23 -37.25 -16.06 -20.42
C GLU A 23 -36.28 -14.86 -20.44
N ASN A 24 -36.54 -13.90 -21.33
CA ASN A 24 -36.26 -12.51 -20.97
C ASN A 24 -37.40 -12.07 -20.05
N GLY A 25 -37.37 -12.61 -18.83
CA GLY A 25 -38.15 -12.14 -17.71
C GLY A 25 -37.75 -10.71 -17.44
N ASP A 26 -38.67 -9.81 -17.75
CA ASP A 26 -38.68 -8.43 -17.32
C ASP A 26 -38.80 -8.39 -15.79
N SER A 27 -37.68 -8.57 -15.09
CA SER A 27 -37.59 -8.45 -13.64
C SER A 27 -36.19 -8.03 -13.18
N ASP A 28 -35.62 -6.97 -13.76
CA ASP A 28 -34.55 -6.24 -13.05
C ASP A 28 -34.47 -4.75 -13.44
N SER A 29 -35.63 -4.11 -13.65
CA SER A 29 -35.68 -2.66 -13.93
C SER A 29 -35.34 -1.79 -12.71
N LYS A 30 -35.00 -2.39 -11.56
CA LYS A 30 -34.67 -1.66 -10.32
C LYS A 30 -33.17 -1.56 -10.02
N ASN A 31 -32.31 -2.23 -10.78
CA ASN A 31 -30.85 -2.12 -10.64
C ASN A 31 -30.16 -1.95 -12.00
N LYS A 32 -30.57 -0.95 -12.80
CA LYS A 32 -29.66 -0.45 -13.84
C LYS A 32 -28.48 0.21 -13.14
N VAL A 33 -27.41 -0.54 -12.93
CA VAL A 33 -26.11 0.02 -12.56
C VAL A 33 -25.78 1.04 -13.63
N GLU A 34 -25.77 2.31 -13.25
CA GLU A 34 -25.40 3.40 -14.14
C GLU A 34 -23.99 3.10 -14.62
N GLN A 35 -23.84 2.87 -15.93
CA GLN A 35 -22.56 2.50 -16.53
C GLN A 35 -21.66 3.73 -16.50
N LYS A 36 -21.04 3.99 -15.36
CA LYS A 36 -20.14 5.12 -15.16
C LYS A 36 -18.99 4.97 -16.13
N ASP A 37 -18.77 5.99 -16.94
CA ASP A 37 -17.64 6.03 -17.86
C ASP A 37 -16.34 6.05 -17.05
N ILE A 38 -15.71 4.89 -16.94
CA ILE A 38 -14.41 4.70 -16.27
C ILE A 38 -13.23 5.02 -17.21
N SER A 39 -13.48 5.50 -18.43
CA SER A 39 -12.42 5.86 -19.39
C SER A 39 -11.76 7.21 -19.10
N TYR A 40 -12.33 8.00 -18.18
CA TYR A 40 -11.77 9.29 -17.82
C TYR A 40 -10.39 9.12 -17.15
N VAL A 41 -9.34 9.55 -17.87
CA VAL A 41 -7.97 9.69 -17.37
C VAL A 41 -7.63 11.18 -17.31
N PRO A 42 -7.22 11.73 -16.16
CA PRO A 42 -6.84 13.13 -16.03
C PRO A 42 -5.78 13.54 -17.05
N GLU A 43 -5.96 14.70 -17.69
CA GLU A 43 -5.06 15.12 -18.78
C GLU A 43 -3.61 15.31 -18.30
N TRP A 44 -3.43 15.83 -17.09
CA TRP A 44 -2.10 16.05 -16.52
C TRP A 44 -1.30 14.73 -16.37
N SER A 45 -1.96 13.61 -16.07
CA SER A 45 -1.27 12.33 -15.84
C SER A 45 -0.77 11.71 -17.14
N ARG A 46 -1.31 12.12 -18.30
CA ARG A 46 -0.81 11.71 -19.63
C ARG A 46 0.53 12.36 -19.97
N ASN A 47 0.76 13.56 -19.44
CA ASN A 47 1.98 14.35 -19.64
C ASN A 47 2.94 14.25 -18.44
N ALA A 48 2.61 13.43 -17.45
CA ALA A 48 3.39 13.28 -16.25
C ALA A 48 4.62 12.39 -16.48
N ILE A 49 5.78 12.85 -16.02
CA ILE A 49 6.99 12.07 -15.88
C ILE A 49 7.09 11.74 -14.39
N TRP A 50 6.73 10.51 -14.07
CA TRP A 50 6.61 10.03 -12.70
C TRP A 50 7.95 9.62 -12.12
N TYR A 51 8.15 9.90 -10.83
CA TYR A 51 9.22 9.34 -10.02
C TYR A 51 8.63 8.69 -8.78
N GLN A 52 8.90 7.40 -8.59
CA GLN A 52 8.45 6.68 -7.41
C GLN A 52 9.45 6.86 -6.27
N VAL A 53 8.95 7.26 -5.10
CA VAL A 53 9.75 7.49 -3.90
C VAL A 53 9.35 6.50 -2.81
N PHE A 54 10.30 5.67 -2.41
CA PHE A 54 10.24 4.91 -1.17
C PHE A 54 10.92 5.74 -0.07
N VAL A 55 10.13 6.52 0.68
CA VAL A 55 10.61 7.61 1.55
C VAL A 55 11.72 7.16 2.50
N GLU A 56 11.50 6.04 3.19
CA GLU A 56 12.44 5.44 4.17
C GLU A 56 13.84 5.12 3.58
N ARG A 57 13.96 5.07 2.25
CA ARG A 57 15.19 4.73 1.50
C ARG A 57 15.61 5.79 0.48
N PHE A 58 14.95 6.93 0.44
CA PHE A 58 15.26 7.96 -0.54
C PHE A 58 16.37 8.89 -0.07
N ARG A 59 16.16 9.56 1.07
CA ARG A 59 17.16 10.43 1.72
C ARG A 59 16.73 10.71 3.15
N ASN A 60 17.68 10.65 4.09
CA ASN A 60 17.50 11.14 5.46
C ASN A 60 17.84 12.64 5.48
N GLY A 61 16.83 13.48 5.70
CA GLY A 61 16.94 14.93 5.77
C GLY A 61 16.88 15.48 7.19
N ASP A 62 16.32 14.71 8.13
CA ASP A 62 16.20 15.09 9.53
C ASP A 62 16.45 13.90 10.45
N THR A 63 17.68 13.76 10.94
CA THR A 63 18.04 12.66 11.84
C THR A 63 17.36 12.71 13.22
N SER A 64 16.65 13.80 13.55
CA SER A 64 15.91 13.88 14.82
C SER A 64 14.64 13.04 14.83
N ASN A 65 14.13 12.63 13.66
CA ASN A 65 12.95 11.78 13.50
C ASN A 65 13.27 10.31 13.19
N ASP A 66 14.56 9.94 13.15
CA ASP A 66 15.01 8.57 12.86
C ASP A 66 14.25 7.52 13.71
N PRO A 67 13.80 6.41 13.11
CA PRO A 67 13.10 5.36 13.83
C PRO A 67 13.83 4.85 15.06
N LYS A 68 13.11 4.74 16.17
CA LYS A 68 13.58 4.10 17.41
C LYS A 68 13.06 2.67 17.50
N VAL A 69 13.61 1.89 18.43
CA VAL A 69 13.18 0.51 18.66
C VAL A 69 11.68 0.43 18.95
N GLU A 70 11.16 1.37 19.73
CA GLU A 70 9.73 1.39 20.12
C GLU A 70 8.81 1.67 18.92
N ASP A 71 9.32 2.35 17.88
CA ASP A 71 8.51 2.73 16.72
C ASP A 71 8.23 1.54 15.79
N ILE A 72 9.12 0.54 15.78
CA ILE A 72 9.10 -0.61 14.86
C ILE A 72 8.52 -1.90 15.49
N GLN A 73 8.05 -1.85 16.73
CA GLN A 73 7.46 -2.99 17.43
C GLN A 73 6.01 -3.30 16.99
N GLY A 74 5.57 -4.54 17.21
CA GLY A 74 4.18 -4.96 16.99
C GLY A 74 3.84 -5.32 15.55
N THR A 75 4.84 -5.62 14.73
CA THR A 75 4.69 -6.10 13.35
C THR A 75 5.76 -7.11 13.03
N TYR A 76 5.55 -7.92 11.98
CA TYR A 76 6.52 -8.90 11.52
C TYR A 76 7.92 -8.29 11.36
N PRO A 77 8.99 -8.92 11.89
CA PRO A 77 9.05 -10.28 12.45
C PRO A 77 8.67 -10.40 13.94
N ASP A 78 8.09 -9.36 14.52
CA ASP A 78 7.72 -9.19 15.94
C ASP A 78 8.91 -9.44 16.88
N GLU A 79 10.08 -8.98 16.41
CA GLU A 79 11.33 -9.07 17.12
C GLU A 79 12.16 -7.80 16.86
N THR A 80 12.70 -7.23 17.93
CA THR A 80 13.69 -6.15 17.87
C THR A 80 14.95 -6.61 18.59
N PRO A 81 16.00 -7.05 17.86
CA PRO A 81 17.22 -7.58 18.46
C PRO A 81 17.92 -6.57 19.38
N GLU A 82 18.60 -7.08 20.41
CA GLU A 82 19.39 -6.21 21.30
C GLU A 82 20.45 -5.44 20.50
N GLY A 83 20.58 -4.14 20.76
CA GLY A 83 21.53 -3.29 20.05
C GLY A 83 21.09 -2.89 18.64
N TRP A 84 19.82 -3.10 18.28
CA TRP A 84 19.24 -2.56 17.04
C TRP A 84 19.52 -1.06 16.90
N LYS A 85 19.90 -0.66 15.68
CA LYS A 85 20.22 0.72 15.31
C LYS A 85 19.95 0.94 13.82
N ILE A 86 19.84 2.20 13.43
CA ILE A 86 19.78 2.61 12.02
C ILE A 86 20.94 2.00 11.23
N THR A 87 20.63 1.37 10.11
CA THR A 87 21.59 0.86 9.14
C THR A 87 22.22 2.05 8.40
N PRO A 88 23.56 2.14 8.34
CA PRO A 88 24.22 3.24 7.63
C PRO A 88 23.84 3.32 6.14
N TRP A 89 23.71 4.53 5.61
CA TRP A 89 23.54 4.75 4.18
C TRP A 89 24.72 4.17 3.38
N GLY A 90 24.41 3.47 2.29
CA GLY A 90 25.41 2.77 1.47
C GLY A 90 25.95 1.47 2.08
N HIS A 91 25.39 1.01 3.21
CA HIS A 91 25.73 -0.32 3.75
C HIS A 91 25.43 -1.41 2.71
N ASP A 92 26.35 -2.37 2.58
CA ASP A 92 26.19 -3.50 1.68
C ASP A 92 24.92 -4.29 2.04
N TRP A 93 24.05 -4.45 1.05
CA TRP A 93 22.77 -5.12 1.22
C TRP A 93 22.93 -6.56 1.70
N TYR A 94 23.96 -7.27 1.23
CA TYR A 94 24.18 -8.69 1.53
C TYR A 94 24.99 -8.92 2.80
N LYS A 95 25.59 -7.87 3.36
CA LYS A 95 26.31 -7.96 4.62
C LYS A 95 25.32 -7.85 5.79
N PRO A 96 25.41 -8.70 6.82
CA PRO A 96 24.63 -8.53 8.06
C PRO A 96 24.99 -7.25 8.81
N ASP A 97 24.01 -6.59 9.43
CA ASP A 97 24.28 -5.56 10.44
C ASP A 97 24.78 -6.21 11.74
N ASP A 98 25.51 -5.45 12.57
CA ASP A 98 26.08 -5.96 13.83
C ASP A 98 25.03 -6.61 14.74
N TRP A 99 23.82 -6.05 14.78
CA TRP A 99 22.72 -6.52 15.63
C TRP A 99 22.05 -7.81 15.12
N PHE A 100 22.35 -8.28 13.89
CA PHE A 100 21.83 -9.55 13.39
C PHE A 100 22.30 -10.73 14.26
N ALA A 101 23.48 -10.63 14.86
CA ALA A 101 24.02 -11.67 15.75
C ALA A 101 23.17 -11.87 17.02
N ASN A 102 22.38 -10.86 17.40
CA ASN A 102 21.50 -10.90 18.57
C ASN A 102 20.06 -11.25 18.20
N SER A 103 19.80 -11.57 16.93
CA SER A 103 18.48 -11.93 16.44
C SER A 103 18.19 -13.41 16.64
N SER A 104 16.97 -13.72 17.08
CA SER A 104 16.44 -15.07 17.19
C SER A 104 15.79 -15.59 15.90
N LEU A 105 15.70 -14.74 14.87
CA LEU A 105 15.09 -15.07 13.59
C LEU A 105 15.86 -16.17 12.84
N PRO A 106 15.15 -17.04 12.10
CA PRO A 106 15.74 -18.25 11.53
C PRO A 106 16.78 -17.99 10.43
N ASP A 107 16.75 -16.81 9.81
CA ASP A 107 17.70 -16.42 8.78
C ASP A 107 17.90 -14.90 8.71
N GLN A 108 18.98 -14.51 8.02
CA GLN A 108 19.33 -13.10 7.81
C GLN A 108 18.31 -12.32 6.94
N TRP A 109 17.49 -13.00 6.14
CA TRP A 109 16.51 -12.34 5.26
C TRP A 109 15.35 -11.77 6.05
N ASN A 110 14.95 -12.46 7.13
CA ASN A 110 13.95 -11.95 8.07
C ASN A 110 14.46 -10.72 8.82
N ASN A 111 15.75 -10.68 9.18
CA ASN A 111 16.36 -9.51 9.79
C ASN A 111 16.31 -8.26 8.90
N LEU A 112 16.30 -8.41 7.56
CA LEU A 112 16.20 -7.26 6.66
C LEU A 112 14.92 -6.43 6.87
N GLN A 113 13.83 -7.04 7.35
CA GLN A 113 12.58 -6.34 7.66
C GLN A 113 12.71 -5.37 8.82
N ALA A 114 13.69 -5.57 9.69
CA ALA A 114 13.99 -4.67 10.80
C ALA A 114 14.96 -3.53 10.41
N ARG A 115 15.58 -3.56 9.21
CA ARG A 115 16.44 -2.44 8.78
C ARG A 115 15.65 -1.13 8.64
N ARG A 116 16.25 -0.05 9.14
CA ARG A 116 15.82 1.34 8.89
C ARG A 116 17.06 2.17 8.55
N TYR A 117 16.91 3.13 7.66
CA TYR A 117 17.92 4.07 7.18
C TYR A 117 17.54 5.52 7.53
N GLY A 118 16.32 5.75 8.01
CA GLY A 118 15.85 7.06 8.46
C GLY A 118 15.48 8.01 7.33
N GLY A 119 15.12 7.49 6.14
CA GLY A 119 14.62 8.36 5.09
C GLY A 119 13.26 8.98 5.47
N ASP A 120 13.06 10.26 5.15
CA ASP A 120 11.96 11.07 5.65
C ASP A 120 11.45 12.09 4.59
N LEU A 121 10.38 12.83 4.90
CA LEU A 121 9.82 13.82 3.95
C LEU A 121 10.69 15.07 3.81
N GLN A 122 11.47 15.46 4.82
CA GLN A 122 12.44 16.55 4.69
C GLN A 122 13.52 16.19 3.66
N GLY A 123 13.97 14.94 3.64
CA GLY A 123 14.89 14.42 2.64
C GLY A 123 14.32 14.44 1.23
N VAL A 124 13.01 14.23 1.07
CA VAL A 124 12.33 14.41 -0.22
C VAL A 124 12.28 15.88 -0.61
N LEU A 125 11.90 16.76 0.31
CA LEU A 125 11.84 18.22 0.10
C LEU A 125 13.20 18.77 -0.35
N ASP A 126 14.27 18.36 0.31
CA ASP A 126 15.65 18.73 0.01
C ASP A 126 16.13 18.28 -1.38
N GLN A 127 15.40 17.40 -2.06
CA GLN A 127 15.76 16.87 -3.39
C GLN A 127 14.73 17.24 -4.47
N LEU A 128 13.76 18.10 -4.18
CA LEU A 128 12.82 18.56 -5.20
C LEU A 128 13.53 19.22 -6.38
N ASP A 129 14.56 20.04 -6.13
CA ASP A 129 15.38 20.65 -7.19
C ASP A 129 16.10 19.60 -8.05
N TYR A 130 16.60 18.53 -7.43
CA TYR A 130 17.21 17.40 -8.14
C TYR A 130 16.18 16.70 -9.04
N LEU A 131 15.00 16.37 -8.50
CA LEU A 131 13.94 15.73 -9.27
C LEU A 131 13.48 16.62 -10.43
N GLN A 132 13.32 17.92 -10.20
CA GLN A 132 12.99 18.88 -11.26
C GLN A 132 14.08 18.96 -12.32
N SER A 133 15.37 18.90 -11.94
CA SER A 133 16.49 18.92 -12.89
C SER A 133 16.50 17.71 -13.85
N LEU A 134 15.90 16.58 -13.43
CA LEU A 134 15.69 15.40 -14.26
C LEU A 134 14.46 15.51 -15.19
N GLY A 135 13.65 16.56 -15.04
CA GLY A 135 12.38 16.73 -15.75
C GLY A 135 11.18 16.04 -15.09
N ILE A 136 11.33 15.53 -13.86
CA ILE A 136 10.21 14.93 -13.11
C ILE A 136 9.21 16.01 -12.75
N ASN A 137 7.92 15.74 -12.97
CA ASN A 137 6.83 16.66 -12.64
C ASN A 137 5.70 16.01 -11.82
N ALA A 138 5.83 14.72 -11.49
CA ALA A 138 4.89 14.00 -10.62
C ALA A 138 5.65 13.00 -9.75
N ILE A 139 5.30 12.94 -8.46
CA ILE A 139 5.87 11.99 -7.50
C ILE A 139 4.80 10.99 -7.08
N TYR A 140 5.15 9.70 -7.11
CA TYR A 140 4.35 8.63 -6.54
C TYR A 140 5.04 8.12 -5.27
N PHE A 141 4.39 8.26 -4.13
CA PHE A 141 4.92 7.73 -2.88
C PHE A 141 4.46 6.30 -2.64
N ASN A 142 5.37 5.48 -2.13
CA ASN A 142 4.98 4.33 -1.30
C ASN A 142 4.18 4.82 -0.06
N PRO A 143 3.50 3.92 0.68
CA PRO A 143 2.65 4.34 1.79
C PRO A 143 3.35 5.26 2.80
N LEU A 144 2.62 6.30 3.23
CA LEU A 144 3.13 7.36 4.12
C LEU A 144 2.50 7.34 5.50
N ASN A 145 1.53 6.45 5.72
CA ASN A 145 0.70 6.42 6.91
C ASN A 145 1.45 5.77 8.08
N ASP A 146 1.13 6.14 9.32
CA ASP A 146 1.77 5.59 10.52
C ASP A 146 1.72 4.07 10.56
N SER A 147 2.90 3.46 10.58
CA SER A 147 3.09 2.00 10.56
C SER A 147 4.45 1.60 11.15
N PRO A 148 4.52 0.47 11.87
CA PRO A 148 5.77 -0.03 12.41
C PRO A 148 6.74 -0.56 11.34
N THR A 149 6.27 -0.98 10.16
CA THR A 149 7.15 -1.54 9.13
C THR A 149 7.90 -0.47 8.35
N LEU A 150 8.96 -0.88 7.64
CA LEU A 150 9.69 -0.02 6.71
C LEU A 150 8.85 0.38 5.49
N HIS A 151 7.89 -0.47 5.07
CA HIS A 151 7.13 -0.29 3.83
C HIS A 151 5.74 0.32 4.06
N LYS A 152 5.24 0.30 5.30
CA LYS A 152 4.03 0.99 5.76
C LYS A 152 2.72 0.56 5.09
N TYR A 153 2.67 -0.68 4.61
CA TYR A 153 1.46 -1.28 4.02
C TYR A 153 0.49 -1.82 5.08
N ASP A 154 0.95 -1.90 6.33
CA ASP A 154 0.23 -2.27 7.54
C ASP A 154 0.07 -1.05 8.46
N PRO A 155 -0.77 -0.07 8.07
CA PRO A 155 -0.96 1.13 8.86
C PRO A 155 -1.64 0.82 10.19
N ARG A 156 -1.07 1.37 11.26
CA ARG A 156 -1.71 1.49 12.57
C ARG A 156 -2.77 2.59 12.54
N HIS A 157 -2.45 3.71 11.89
CA HIS A 157 -3.33 4.87 11.81
C HIS A 157 -3.38 5.43 10.39
N TRP A 158 -4.51 5.27 9.72
CA TRP A 158 -4.71 5.72 8.34
C TRP A 158 -4.72 7.23 8.17
N ARG A 159 -5.01 7.99 9.24
CA ARG A 159 -5.16 9.45 9.18
C ARG A 159 -3.89 10.24 9.44
N HIS A 160 -2.84 9.59 9.93
CA HIS A 160 -1.61 10.23 10.34
C HIS A 160 -0.50 9.86 9.38
N ILE A 161 0.29 10.86 8.98
CA ILE A 161 1.62 10.60 8.42
C ILE A 161 2.42 9.84 9.47
N ASP A 162 3.30 8.97 9.00
CA ASP A 162 4.17 8.23 9.88
C ASP A 162 5.02 9.15 10.76
N ARG A 163 5.02 8.86 12.05
CA ARG A 163 5.73 9.64 13.08
C ARG A 163 7.22 9.80 12.79
N ASN A 164 7.83 8.93 11.98
CA ASN A 164 9.24 9.01 11.60
C ASN A 164 9.46 9.65 10.22
N PHE A 165 8.41 10.13 9.55
CA PHE A 165 8.51 10.85 8.27
C PHE A 165 8.34 12.36 8.43
N GLY A 166 7.75 12.82 9.54
CA GLY A 166 7.57 14.22 9.90
C GLY A 166 8.60 14.74 10.92
N PRO A 167 8.57 16.03 11.25
CA PRO A 167 9.58 16.68 12.10
C PRO A 167 9.38 16.50 13.61
N ASP A 168 8.21 16.03 14.08
CA ASP A 168 7.89 15.94 15.51
C ASP A 168 7.28 14.57 15.88
N PRO A 169 8.09 13.50 15.94
CA PRO A 169 7.59 12.17 16.29
C PRO A 169 6.87 12.11 17.65
N GLU A 170 7.32 12.90 18.63
CA GLU A 170 6.74 12.88 19.98
C GLU A 170 5.40 13.63 20.02
N GLY A 171 5.29 14.74 19.27
CA GLY A 171 4.03 15.43 19.02
C GLY A 171 3.02 14.55 18.29
N ASP A 172 3.44 13.86 17.24
CA ASP A 172 2.59 12.94 16.48
C ASP A 172 2.08 11.79 17.36
N LYS A 173 2.97 11.16 18.14
CA LYS A 173 2.59 10.12 19.13
C LYS A 173 1.54 10.63 20.11
N LYS A 174 1.71 11.85 20.62
CA LYS A 174 0.77 12.47 21.56
C LYS A 174 -0.59 12.69 20.91
N ILE A 175 -0.64 13.28 19.72
CA ILE A 175 -1.89 13.50 18.97
C ILE A 175 -2.61 12.17 18.75
N ILE A 176 -1.91 11.17 18.21
CA ILE A 176 -2.47 9.84 17.94
C ILE A 176 -3.06 9.22 19.20
N SER A 177 -2.37 9.32 20.34
CA SER A 177 -2.84 8.73 21.61
C SER A 177 -4.08 9.38 22.21
N GLU A 178 -4.39 10.61 21.81
CA GLU A 178 -5.55 11.37 22.28
C GLU A 178 -6.80 11.12 21.41
N GLU A 179 -6.65 10.52 20.22
CA GLU A 179 -7.76 10.22 19.32
C GLU A 179 -8.45 8.89 19.66
N ASN A 180 -9.76 8.84 19.41
CA ASN A 180 -10.53 7.61 19.33
C ASN A 180 -10.78 7.26 17.85
N PRO A 181 -10.20 6.15 17.32
CA PRO A 181 -10.32 5.80 15.91
C PRO A 181 -11.75 5.60 15.40
N ILE A 182 -12.70 5.28 16.29
CA ILE A 182 -14.11 5.07 15.93
C ILE A 182 -14.99 6.32 16.13
N ASP A 183 -14.46 7.39 16.71
CA ASP A 183 -15.19 8.64 16.94
C ASP A 183 -14.53 9.82 16.22
N PRO A 184 -15.05 10.22 15.04
CA PRO A 184 -14.53 11.33 14.26
C PRO A 184 -14.49 12.68 14.97
N ALA A 185 -15.27 12.87 16.04
CA ALA A 185 -15.25 14.12 16.79
C ALA A 185 -13.98 14.31 17.62
N THR A 186 -13.22 13.23 17.86
CA THR A 186 -11.96 13.26 18.61
C THR A 186 -10.73 13.49 17.74
N TRP A 187 -10.90 13.41 16.42
CA TRP A 187 -9.83 13.49 15.44
C TRP A 187 -9.26 14.91 15.38
N LYS A 188 -7.92 15.00 15.29
CA LYS A 188 -7.19 16.26 15.08
C LYS A 188 -6.67 16.37 13.65
#